data_AF-A0A1W4X9U8-F1
#
_entry.id   AF-A0A1W4X9U8-F1
#
_cell.length_a   1.000
_cell.length_b   1.000
_cell.length_c   1.000
_cell.angle_alpha   90.00
_cell.angle_beta   90.00
_cell.angle_gamma   90.00
#
_symmetry.space_group_name_H-M   'P 1'
#
loop_
_entity.id
_entity.type
_entity.pdbx_description
1 polymer ?
#
loop_
_entity_poly.entity_id
_entity_poly.type
_entity_poly.pdbx_seq_one_letter_code
_entity_poly.pdbx_strand_id
1 'polypeptide(L)'
;MDTIYLIEPIEPDDIPLTSDPVWILGKRYNALEELENIRQDITTRIWCTYRKGFIPIGGGDGLTSDKGWGCMLRCGQMVLAQALVNLHLGRDWFWDTDTRDSIYLKILQKFEDRRQAPFSIHQIALMGASEGKEVGQWFGPNTVAQVLKKLVKYDEWSSLAIHVALDNTVVISEIRDLCQFRNHQSNTNNANMTTLSKDWKPLLLVVPLRLGLTEINPIYVNCVQTCFQFKQSLGIIGGKPNLALYFIGCVGNEVIFLDPHTTQRCGFVETKETDEQMEMDSTYHCKHASRINILSMDPSVAVVVFLM
;
A
#
# COMPACT_ATOMS: atom_id res chain seq x y z
N MET A 1 38.20 -39.09 -1.25
CA MET A 1 38.16 -37.70 -1.70
C MET A 1 36.79 -37.51 -2.32
N ASP A 2 35.79 -37.24 -1.48
CA ASP A 2 34.42 -37.04 -1.94
C ASP A 2 34.21 -35.54 -2.08
N THR A 3 34.23 -35.09 -3.33
CA THR A 3 33.96 -33.70 -3.69
C THR A 3 32.47 -33.45 -3.50
N ILE A 4 32.11 -32.80 -2.39
CA ILE A 4 30.77 -32.29 -2.16
C ILE A 4 30.52 -31.20 -3.21
N TYR A 5 29.71 -31.49 -4.22
CA TYR A 5 29.14 -30.47 -5.09
C TYR A 5 28.22 -29.61 -4.22
N LEU A 6 28.73 -28.47 -3.78
CA LEU A 6 27.91 -27.39 -3.25
C LEU A 6 27.01 -26.94 -4.40
N ILE A 7 25.73 -27.31 -4.34
CA ILE A 7 24.71 -26.76 -5.23
C ILE A 7 24.63 -25.28 -4.88
N GLU A 8 25.13 -24.41 -5.75
CA GLU A 8 24.94 -22.98 -5.59
C GLU A 8 23.44 -22.69 -5.49
N PRO A 9 22.98 -21.88 -4.51
CA PRO A 9 21.58 -21.55 -4.39
C PRO A 9 21.10 -20.90 -5.69
N ILE A 10 20.02 -21.43 -6.26
CA ILE A 10 19.40 -20.88 -7.47
C ILE A 10 18.93 -19.47 -7.13
N GLU A 11 19.51 -18.48 -7.82
CA GLU A 11 19.13 -17.08 -7.67
C GLU A 11 17.65 -16.91 -8.04
N PRO A 12 16.83 -16.28 -7.19
CA PRO A 12 15.42 -16.07 -7.49
C PRO A 12 15.26 -15.15 -8.71
N ASP A 13 14.32 -15.46 -9.60
CA ASP A 13 13.99 -14.63 -10.78
C ASP A 13 13.09 -13.42 -10.37
N ASP A 14 13.48 -12.70 -9.33
CA ASP A 14 12.71 -11.59 -8.76
C ASP A 14 13.02 -10.26 -9.46
N ILE A 15 14.30 -9.93 -9.63
CA ILE A 15 14.78 -8.70 -10.28
C ILE A 15 15.76 -9.06 -11.41
N PRO A 16 15.53 -8.59 -12.64
CA PRO A 16 16.41 -8.91 -13.76
C PRO A 16 17.74 -8.18 -13.62
N LEU A 17 18.86 -8.88 -13.87
CA LEU A 17 20.19 -8.27 -13.98
C LEU A 17 20.31 -7.54 -15.32
N THR A 18 19.89 -6.27 -15.35
CA THR A 18 19.88 -5.39 -16.52
C THR A 18 20.48 -4.02 -16.21
N SER A 19 20.95 -3.32 -17.24
CA SER A 19 21.33 -1.91 -17.16
C SER A 19 20.13 -0.95 -17.11
N ASP A 20 18.92 -1.44 -17.38
CA ASP A 20 17.71 -0.64 -17.26
C ASP A 20 17.50 -0.20 -15.80
N PRO A 21 17.10 1.06 -15.55
CA PRO A 21 16.87 1.52 -14.20
C PRO A 21 15.68 0.79 -13.56
N VAL A 22 15.89 0.30 -12.35
CA VAL A 22 14.82 -0.23 -11.51
C VAL A 22 14.25 0.91 -10.68
N TRP A 23 12.94 1.12 -10.79
CA TRP A 23 12.24 2.13 -10.00
C TRP A 23 11.35 1.45 -8.97
N ILE A 24 11.50 1.81 -7.69
CA ILE A 24 10.62 1.36 -6.60
C ILE A 24 10.11 2.60 -5.87
N LEU A 25 8.81 2.90 -5.99
CA LEU A 25 8.12 3.98 -5.28
C LEU A 25 8.93 5.29 -5.24
N GLY A 26 9.31 5.81 -6.41
CA GLY A 26 10.04 7.07 -6.57
C GLY A 26 11.55 7.02 -6.39
N LYS A 27 12.12 5.87 -6.00
CA LYS A 27 13.58 5.66 -5.93
C LYS A 27 14.07 4.92 -7.16
N ARG A 28 15.22 5.35 -7.68
CA ARG A 28 15.93 4.76 -8.82
C ARG A 28 17.10 3.94 -8.31
N TYR A 29 17.26 2.74 -8.86
CA TYR A 29 18.35 1.82 -8.55
C TYR A 29 18.98 1.27 -9.84
N ASN A 30 20.22 0.78 -9.73
CA ASN A 30 20.91 -0.01 -10.74
C ASN A 30 20.98 -1.48 -10.30
N ALA A 31 20.31 -2.40 -11.01
CA ALA A 31 20.25 -3.81 -10.62
C ALA A 31 21.61 -4.52 -10.62
N LEU A 32 22.59 -4.03 -11.40
CA LEU A 32 23.94 -4.61 -11.46
C LEU A 32 24.79 -4.27 -10.24
N GLU A 33 24.47 -3.20 -9.53
CA GLU A 33 25.26 -2.65 -8.41
C GLU A 33 24.51 -2.69 -7.08
N GLU A 34 23.18 -2.63 -7.11
CA GLU A 34 22.32 -2.35 -5.95
C GLU A 34 21.24 -3.42 -5.76
N LEU A 35 21.44 -4.65 -6.25
CA LEU A 35 20.45 -5.74 -6.19
C LEU A 35 19.89 -5.95 -4.78
N GLU A 36 20.77 -6.03 -3.79
CA GLU A 36 20.36 -6.22 -2.39
C GLU A 36 19.62 -5.00 -1.82
N ASN A 37 19.97 -3.78 -2.24
CA ASN A 37 19.23 -2.58 -1.84
C ASN A 37 17.82 -2.57 -2.44
N ILE A 38 17.65 -3.07 -3.67
CA ILE A 38 16.34 -3.22 -4.32
C ILE A 38 15.50 -4.24 -3.53
N ARG A 39 16.05 -5.41 -3.24
CA ARG A 39 15.38 -6.46 -2.45
C ARG A 39 15.02 -6.00 -1.05
N GLN A 40 15.91 -5.26 -0.40
CA GLN A 40 15.67 -4.70 0.92
C GLN A 40 14.54 -3.64 0.91
N ASP A 41 14.50 -2.78 -0.11
CA ASP A 41 13.42 -1.79 -0.26
C ASP A 41 12.06 -2.46 -0.49
N ILE A 42 12.02 -3.48 -1.34
CA ILE A 42 10.83 -4.32 -1.59
C ILE A 42 10.39 -5.04 -0.31
N THR A 43 11.30 -5.73 0.37
CA THR A 43 11.00 -6.50 1.58
C THR A 43 10.50 -5.59 2.69
N THR A 44 10.97 -4.35 2.76
CA THR A 44 10.52 -3.37 3.74
C THR A 44 9.04 -3.01 3.60
N ARG A 45 8.45 -3.13 2.40
CA ARG A 45 7.06 -2.73 2.18
C ARG A 45 6.13 -3.68 2.96
N ILE A 46 5.20 -3.12 3.74
CA ILE A 46 4.19 -3.90 4.44
C ILE A 46 3.32 -4.64 3.41
N TRP A 47 3.36 -5.96 3.47
CA TRP A 47 2.71 -6.91 2.58
C TRP A 47 1.50 -7.54 3.27
N CYS A 48 0.30 -7.10 2.87
CA CYS A 48 -0.95 -7.66 3.36
C CYS A 48 -1.45 -8.73 2.38
N THR A 49 -1.62 -9.95 2.87
CA THR A 49 -2.13 -11.09 2.08
C THR A 49 -3.49 -11.54 2.58
N TYR A 50 -4.10 -12.51 1.89
CA TYR A 50 -5.23 -13.25 2.46
C TYR A 50 -4.86 -13.84 3.82
N ARG A 51 -5.84 -13.82 4.72
CA ARG A 51 -5.73 -14.35 6.08
C ARG A 51 -6.88 -15.31 6.37
N LYS A 52 -6.67 -16.22 7.31
CA LYS A 52 -7.69 -17.17 7.79
C LYS A 52 -7.63 -17.32 9.30
N GLY A 53 -8.77 -17.66 9.90
CA GLY A 53 -8.90 -17.90 11.33
C GLY A 53 -9.18 -16.64 12.15
N PHE A 54 -9.39 -15.49 11.49
CA PHE A 54 -9.76 -14.27 12.20
C PHE A 54 -11.22 -14.34 12.66
N ILE A 55 -11.57 -13.51 13.64
CA ILE A 55 -12.93 -13.47 14.19
C ILE A 55 -13.95 -13.17 13.09
N PRO A 56 -15.13 -13.80 13.08
CA PRO A 56 -16.14 -13.59 12.04
C PRO A 56 -16.48 -12.12 11.76
N ILE A 57 -16.46 -11.73 10.48
CA ILE A 57 -16.86 -10.39 10.01
C ILE A 57 -18.39 -10.29 9.96
N GLY A 58 -18.98 -9.36 10.71
CA GLY A 58 -20.43 -9.10 10.68
C GLY A 58 -21.28 -9.88 11.70
N GLY A 59 -20.70 -10.77 12.51
CA GLY A 59 -21.45 -11.55 13.51
C GLY A 59 -21.05 -13.04 13.50
N GLY A 60 -21.72 -13.87 14.30
CA GLY A 60 -21.34 -15.28 14.51
C GLY A 60 -21.25 -16.14 13.24
N ASP A 61 -22.08 -15.85 12.23
CA ASP A 61 -22.10 -16.55 10.93
C ASP A 61 -21.27 -15.84 9.84
N GLY A 62 -20.43 -14.88 10.24
CA GLY A 62 -19.59 -14.10 9.36
C GLY A 62 -18.39 -14.86 8.77
N LEU A 63 -17.79 -14.30 7.72
CA LEU A 63 -16.59 -14.87 7.11
C LEU A 63 -15.38 -14.79 8.06
N THR A 64 -14.59 -15.86 8.10
CA THR A 64 -13.36 -16.00 8.92
C THR A 64 -12.09 -16.09 8.07
N SER A 65 -12.24 -15.91 6.75
CA SER A 65 -11.14 -15.77 5.80
C SER A 65 -11.56 -14.84 4.66
N ASP A 66 -10.60 -14.07 4.15
CA ASP A 66 -10.80 -13.20 3.01
C ASP A 66 -10.30 -13.79 1.68
N LYS A 67 -9.86 -15.06 1.71
CA LYS A 67 -9.43 -15.78 0.52
C LYS A 67 -10.54 -15.77 -0.55
N GLY A 68 -10.17 -15.34 -1.75
CA GLY A 68 -11.04 -15.36 -2.92
C GLY A 68 -11.92 -14.12 -3.11
N TRP A 69 -11.88 -13.14 -2.18
CA TRP A 69 -12.64 -11.90 -2.32
C TRP A 69 -11.92 -10.64 -1.81
N GLY A 70 -10.99 -10.78 -0.86
CA GLY A 70 -10.31 -9.66 -0.19
C GLY A 70 -9.15 -9.01 -0.95
N CYS A 71 -8.75 -9.47 -2.14
CA CYS A 71 -7.47 -9.06 -2.75
C CYS A 71 -7.35 -7.55 -2.94
N MET A 72 -8.40 -6.87 -3.41
CA MET A 72 -8.36 -5.42 -3.57
C MET A 72 -8.35 -4.68 -2.23
N LEU A 73 -8.99 -5.24 -1.19
CA LEU A 73 -8.96 -4.67 0.16
C LEU A 73 -7.53 -4.76 0.70
N ARG A 74 -6.83 -5.88 0.49
CA ARG A 74 -5.41 -6.06 0.83
C ARG A 74 -4.50 -5.10 0.06
N CYS A 75 -4.76 -4.87 -1.24
CA CYS A 75 -4.04 -3.86 -2.01
C CYS A 75 -4.23 -2.44 -1.43
N GLY A 76 -5.46 -2.11 -1.01
CA GLY A 76 -5.75 -0.86 -0.31
C GLY A 76 -5.01 -0.74 1.03
N GLN A 77 -4.95 -1.83 1.82
CA GLN A 77 -4.16 -1.88 3.05
C GLN A 77 -2.68 -1.58 2.78
N MET A 78 -2.07 -2.23 1.78
CA MET A 78 -0.65 -2.04 1.46
C MET A 78 -0.32 -0.60 1.04
N VAL A 79 -1.17 0.03 0.21
CA VAL A 79 -1.00 1.45 -0.17
C VAL A 79 -1.11 2.38 1.03
N LEU A 80 -2.12 2.18 1.88
CA LEU A 80 -2.30 3.03 3.06
C LEU A 80 -1.16 2.80 4.07
N ALA A 81 -0.74 1.55 4.27
CA ALA A 81 0.40 1.21 5.12
C ALA A 81 1.67 1.91 4.63
N GLN A 82 1.92 1.92 3.32
CA GLN A 82 3.05 2.64 2.74
C GLN A 82 2.95 4.16 2.96
N ALA A 83 1.76 4.75 2.87
CA ALA A 83 1.56 6.16 3.18
C ALA A 83 1.89 6.47 4.64
N LEU A 84 1.48 5.61 5.57
CA LEU A 84 1.78 5.75 7.00
C LEU A 84 3.27 5.56 7.31
N VAL A 85 3.95 4.62 6.65
CA VAL A 85 5.40 4.48 6.73
C VAL A 85 6.09 5.76 6.24
N ASN A 86 5.71 6.28 5.08
CA ASN A 86 6.28 7.53 4.56
C ASN A 86 6.04 8.72 5.49
N LEU A 87 4.87 8.79 6.11
CA LEU A 87 4.49 9.86 7.03
C LEU A 87 5.29 9.83 8.34
N HIS A 88 5.36 8.66 8.98
CA HIS A 88 5.83 8.55 10.37
C HIS A 88 7.27 8.07 10.50
N LEU A 89 7.78 7.33 9.50
CA LEU A 89 9.14 6.77 9.50
C LEU A 89 10.01 7.34 8.37
N GLY A 90 9.37 7.84 7.30
CA GLY A 90 10.04 8.35 6.11
C GLY A 90 10.27 7.27 5.05
N ARG A 91 10.40 7.70 3.79
CA ARG A 91 10.60 6.81 2.63
C ARG A 91 11.93 6.03 2.69
N ASP A 92 12.90 6.52 3.45
CA ASP A 92 14.24 5.93 3.62
C ASP A 92 14.35 4.93 4.78
N TRP A 93 13.27 4.73 5.55
CA TRP A 93 13.22 3.70 6.57
C TRP A 93 13.23 2.30 5.94
N PHE A 94 13.94 1.37 6.59
CA PHE A 94 14.06 -0.03 6.19
C PHE A 94 13.64 -0.95 7.34
N TRP A 95 12.96 -2.04 7.01
CA TRP A 95 12.59 -3.07 7.97
C TRP A 95 13.69 -4.13 8.05
N ASP A 96 13.98 -4.59 9.25
CA ASP A 96 14.76 -5.79 9.50
C ASP A 96 14.00 -6.70 10.47
N THR A 97 14.33 -7.98 10.50
CA THR A 97 13.62 -8.98 11.32
C THR A 97 13.66 -8.66 12.81
N ASP A 98 14.70 -7.98 13.28
CA ASP A 98 14.95 -7.70 14.69
C ASP A 98 14.34 -6.36 15.14
N THR A 99 13.85 -5.55 14.19
CA THR A 99 13.29 -4.23 14.50
C THR A 99 12.12 -4.32 15.47
N ARG A 100 12.16 -3.48 16.50
CA ARG A 100 11.09 -3.27 17.49
C ARG A 100 10.69 -1.80 17.57
N ASP A 101 10.88 -1.07 16.48
CA ASP A 101 10.51 0.33 16.40
C ASP A 101 9.01 0.49 16.75
N SER A 102 8.74 1.26 17.81
CA SER A 102 7.39 1.44 18.34
C SER A 102 6.43 2.12 17.35
N ILE A 103 6.94 2.99 16.48
CA ILE A 103 6.15 3.66 15.44
C ILE A 103 5.80 2.64 14.35
N TYR A 104 6.77 1.83 13.93
CA TYR A 104 6.54 0.74 12.99
C TYR A 104 5.47 -0.25 13.50
N LEU A 105 5.62 -0.75 14.73
CA LEU A 105 4.66 -1.68 15.32
C LEU A 105 3.27 -1.06 15.42
N LYS A 106 3.19 0.23 15.79
CA LYS A 106 1.93 0.98 15.83
C LYS A 106 1.28 1.12 14.44
N ILE A 107 2.06 1.27 13.37
CA ILE A 107 1.54 1.28 11.99
C ILE A 107 1.00 -0.11 11.66
N LEU A 108 1.80 -1.16 11.85
CA LEU A 108 1.43 -2.52 11.45
C LEU A 108 0.16 -3.01 12.18
N GLN A 109 0.04 -2.74 13.48
CA GLN A 109 -1.13 -3.08 14.29
C GLN A 109 -2.44 -2.46 13.78
N LYS A 110 -2.39 -1.40 12.96
CA LYS A 110 -3.61 -0.82 12.36
C LYS A 110 -4.21 -1.70 11.25
N PHE A 111 -3.45 -2.65 10.72
CA PHE A 111 -3.84 -3.50 9.60
C PHE A 111 -4.11 -4.96 9.99
N GLU A 112 -3.78 -5.34 11.22
CA GLU A 112 -4.06 -6.68 11.76
C GLU A 112 -5.56 -7.03 11.65
N ASP A 113 -5.88 -8.30 11.44
CA ASP A 113 -7.25 -8.79 11.23
C ASP A 113 -8.08 -8.88 12.52
N ARG A 114 -8.21 -7.75 13.23
CA ARG A 114 -9.02 -7.59 14.44
C ARG A 114 -9.96 -6.39 14.31
N ARG A 115 -11.14 -6.48 14.92
CA ARG A 115 -12.17 -5.42 14.86
C ARG A 115 -11.68 -4.05 15.33
N GLN A 116 -10.77 -4.02 16.30
CA GLN A 116 -10.25 -2.78 16.89
C GLN A 116 -9.25 -2.06 15.99
N ALA A 117 -8.61 -2.77 15.06
CA ALA A 117 -7.65 -2.17 14.15
C ALA A 117 -8.39 -1.38 13.06
N PRO A 118 -8.13 -0.06 12.90
CA PRO A 118 -8.96 0.85 12.10
C PRO A 118 -8.94 0.53 10.60
N PHE A 119 -7.88 -0.13 10.13
CA PHE A 119 -7.70 -0.50 8.72
C PHE A 119 -7.65 -2.01 8.53
N SER A 120 -8.22 -2.77 9.48
CA SER A 120 -8.38 -4.22 9.36
C SER A 120 -9.31 -4.61 8.22
N ILE A 121 -9.21 -5.87 7.78
CA ILE A 121 -10.15 -6.44 6.82
C ILE A 121 -11.61 -6.32 7.30
N HIS A 122 -11.85 -6.39 8.61
CA HIS A 122 -13.17 -6.19 9.22
C HIS A 122 -13.71 -4.79 8.95
N GLN A 123 -12.92 -3.76 9.26
CA GLN A 123 -13.34 -2.36 9.11
C GLN A 123 -13.53 -1.99 7.63
N ILE A 124 -12.63 -2.45 6.76
CA ILE A 124 -12.74 -2.20 5.32
C ILE A 124 -13.98 -2.89 4.73
N ALA A 125 -14.22 -4.15 5.06
CA ALA A 125 -15.39 -4.88 4.56
C ALA A 125 -16.71 -4.30 5.08
N LEU A 126 -16.79 -3.95 6.37
CA LEU A 126 -18.01 -3.38 6.97
C LEU A 126 -18.28 -1.95 6.47
N MET A 127 -17.25 -1.14 6.28
CA MET A 127 -17.40 0.18 5.66
C MET A 127 -17.87 0.04 4.20
N GLY A 128 -17.33 -0.93 3.44
CA GLY A 128 -17.82 -1.23 2.10
C GLY A 128 -19.27 -1.69 2.08
N ALA A 129 -19.72 -2.47 3.07
CA ALA A 129 -21.11 -2.87 3.20
C ALA A 129 -22.04 -1.66 3.37
N SER A 130 -21.61 -0.62 4.11
CA SER A 130 -22.36 0.64 4.19
C SER A 130 -22.43 1.42 2.88
N GLU A 131 -21.56 1.11 1.90
CA GLU A 131 -21.57 1.64 0.53
C GLU A 131 -22.26 0.72 -0.49
N GLY A 132 -23.00 -0.28 -0.04
CA GLY A 132 -23.69 -1.23 -0.92
C GLY A 132 -22.78 -2.32 -1.50
N LYS A 133 -21.63 -2.59 -0.88
CA LYS A 133 -20.75 -3.72 -1.20
C LYS A 133 -20.74 -4.72 -0.05
N GLU A 134 -21.61 -5.73 -0.14
CA GLU A 134 -21.72 -6.75 0.91
C GLU A 134 -20.37 -7.42 1.21
N VAL A 135 -20.21 -7.85 2.46
CA VAL A 135 -19.03 -8.60 2.91
C VAL A 135 -18.88 -9.85 2.04
N GLY A 136 -17.69 -10.08 1.47
CA GLY A 136 -17.46 -11.16 0.50
C GLY A 136 -17.49 -10.70 -0.96
N GLN A 137 -17.94 -9.48 -1.27
CA GLN A 137 -17.90 -8.95 -2.63
C GLN A 137 -16.54 -8.31 -2.95
N TRP A 138 -16.10 -8.49 -4.20
CA TRP A 138 -14.89 -7.87 -4.71
C TRP A 138 -15.07 -6.36 -4.92
N PHE A 139 -14.02 -5.59 -4.62
CA PHE A 139 -13.95 -4.15 -4.83
C PHE A 139 -13.08 -3.82 -6.03
N GLY A 140 -13.46 -2.78 -6.79
CA GLY A 140 -12.53 -2.13 -7.72
C GLY A 140 -11.65 -1.09 -7.02
N PRO A 141 -10.63 -0.54 -7.71
CA PRO A 141 -9.71 0.45 -7.15
C PRO A 141 -10.42 1.70 -6.59
N ASN A 142 -11.42 2.22 -7.29
CA ASN A 142 -12.20 3.36 -6.79
C ASN A 142 -12.95 3.03 -5.49
N THR A 143 -13.61 1.87 -5.42
CA THR A 143 -14.39 1.47 -4.24
C THR A 143 -13.52 1.38 -2.99
N VAL A 144 -12.36 0.71 -3.06
CA VAL A 144 -11.47 0.62 -1.91
C VAL A 144 -10.93 2.00 -1.51
N ALA A 145 -10.62 2.87 -2.47
CA ALA A 145 -10.17 4.23 -2.19
C ALA A 145 -11.23 5.07 -1.44
N GLN A 146 -12.50 4.98 -1.85
CA GLN A 146 -13.61 5.66 -1.16
C GLN A 146 -13.82 5.12 0.26
N VAL A 147 -13.70 3.80 0.44
CA VAL A 147 -13.79 3.17 1.77
C VAL A 147 -12.67 3.64 2.69
N LEU A 148 -11.41 3.64 2.21
CA LEU A 148 -10.27 4.14 2.98
C LEU A 148 -10.41 5.63 3.31
N LYS A 149 -10.93 6.45 2.38
CA LYS A 149 -11.25 7.86 2.62
C LYS A 149 -12.23 8.10 3.77
N LYS A 150 -13.14 7.15 4.03
CA LYS A 150 -14.03 7.21 5.20
C LYS A 150 -13.34 6.74 6.46
N LEU A 151 -12.60 5.64 6.39
CA LEU A 151 -11.92 5.04 7.55
C LEU A 151 -10.81 5.93 8.11
N VAL A 152 -10.06 6.63 7.26
CA VAL A 152 -8.93 7.48 7.68
C VAL A 152 -9.36 8.60 8.65
N LYS A 153 -10.63 9.01 8.61
CA LYS A 153 -11.18 10.02 9.52
C LYS A 153 -11.17 9.60 10.99
N TYR A 154 -11.11 8.29 11.26
CA TYR A 154 -11.04 7.73 12.60
C TYR A 154 -9.60 7.52 13.09
N ASP A 155 -8.59 7.85 12.27
CA ASP A 155 -7.18 7.80 12.66
C ASP A 155 -6.63 9.19 12.98
N GLU A 156 -6.96 9.68 14.17
CA GLU A 156 -6.51 11.00 14.64
C GLU A 156 -4.99 11.13 14.70
N TRP A 157 -4.28 10.03 14.99
CA TRP A 157 -2.82 10.02 15.11
C TRP A 157 -2.12 10.42 13.81
N SER A 158 -2.60 9.93 12.66
CA SER A 158 -1.99 10.24 11.37
C SER A 158 -2.56 11.52 10.76
N SER A 159 -3.80 11.89 11.10
CA SER A 159 -4.49 13.08 10.57
C SER A 159 -4.40 13.21 9.02
N LEU A 160 -4.35 12.05 8.34
CA LEU A 160 -4.17 11.93 6.90
C LEU A 160 -5.46 12.30 6.16
N ALA A 161 -5.34 13.13 5.12
CA ALA A 161 -6.40 13.38 4.17
C ALA A 161 -6.31 12.41 2.99
N ILE A 162 -7.45 11.89 2.53
CA ILE A 162 -7.52 11.12 1.28
C ILE A 162 -8.40 11.87 0.28
N HIS A 163 -7.84 12.22 -0.86
CA HIS A 163 -8.59 12.75 -2.00
C HIS A 163 -8.63 11.70 -3.10
N VAL A 164 -9.83 11.44 -3.62
CA VAL A 164 -10.03 10.52 -4.75
C VAL A 164 -10.47 11.39 -5.93
N ALA A 165 -9.60 11.57 -6.91
CA ALA A 165 -9.88 12.31 -8.12
C ALA A 165 -10.89 11.55 -8.97
N LEU A 166 -11.91 12.24 -9.48
CA LEU A 166 -12.93 11.66 -10.36
C LEU A 166 -12.76 12.22 -11.78
N ASP A 167 -13.33 11.54 -12.77
CA ASP A 167 -13.36 11.99 -14.17
C ASP A 167 -11.98 12.33 -14.75
N ASN A 168 -10.96 11.58 -14.32
CA ASN A 168 -9.56 11.74 -14.72
C ASN A 168 -9.00 13.16 -14.48
N THR A 169 -9.60 13.93 -13.56
CA THR A 169 -9.26 15.34 -13.33
C THR A 169 -8.89 15.58 -11.88
N VAL A 170 -7.72 16.18 -11.65
CA VAL A 170 -7.26 16.59 -10.32
C VAL A 170 -7.55 18.08 -10.13
N VAL A 171 -8.47 18.41 -9.22
CA VAL A 171 -8.86 19.79 -8.95
C VAL A 171 -8.05 20.35 -7.77
N ILE A 172 -7.07 21.21 -8.08
CA ILE A 172 -6.11 21.72 -7.10
C ILE A 172 -6.79 22.50 -5.96
N SER A 173 -7.85 23.26 -6.25
CA SER A 173 -8.58 24.02 -5.22
C SER A 173 -9.24 23.11 -4.19
N GLU A 174 -9.86 22.00 -4.61
CA GLU A 174 -10.48 21.04 -3.69
C GLU A 174 -9.45 20.37 -2.77
N ILE A 175 -8.27 20.07 -3.32
CA ILE A 175 -7.16 19.54 -2.53
C ILE A 175 -6.71 20.57 -1.49
N ARG A 176 -6.56 21.85 -1.88
CA ARG A 176 -6.19 22.91 -0.94
C ARG A 176 -7.23 23.07 0.17
N ASP A 177 -8.51 23.06 -0.16
CA ASP A 177 -9.59 23.18 0.82
C ASP A 177 -9.65 21.97 1.78
N LEU A 178 -9.33 20.77 1.29
CA LEU A 178 -9.28 19.55 2.10
C LEU A 178 -8.09 19.56 3.08
N CYS A 179 -6.92 20.03 2.64
CA CYS A 179 -5.68 19.90 3.39
C CYS A 179 -5.33 21.12 4.26
N GLN A 180 -5.86 22.31 3.95
CA GLN A 180 -5.57 23.51 4.75
C GLN A 180 -6.46 23.56 5.99
N PHE A 181 -5.86 23.62 7.17
CA PHE A 181 -6.59 23.93 8.39
C PHE A 181 -7.09 25.38 8.36
N ARG A 182 -8.41 25.58 8.41
CA ARG A 182 -9.01 26.87 8.76
C ARG A 182 -9.09 26.98 10.28
N ASN A 183 -8.16 27.71 10.88
CA ASN A 183 -8.30 28.13 12.28
C ASN A 183 -9.51 29.08 12.41
N HIS A 184 -10.69 28.54 12.72
CA HIS A 184 -11.88 29.33 13.03
C HIS A 184 -11.89 29.85 14.49
N GLN A 185 -10.73 29.93 15.16
CA GLN A 185 -10.60 30.45 16.53
C GLN A 185 -9.42 31.42 16.71
N SER A 186 -9.37 32.50 15.91
CA SER A 186 -8.65 33.71 16.32
C SER A 186 -9.66 34.80 16.65
N ASN A 187 -10.33 34.66 17.80
CA ASN A 187 -11.06 35.76 18.45
C ASN A 187 -10.33 36.20 19.72
N THR A 188 -9.00 36.27 19.65
CA THR A 188 -8.16 36.87 20.70
C THR A 188 -7.20 37.87 20.06
N ASN A 189 -7.47 39.15 20.33
CA ASN A 189 -6.64 40.29 19.98
C ASN A 189 -5.29 40.21 20.70
N ASN A 190 -4.31 39.51 20.13
CA ASN A 190 -2.92 39.72 20.47
C ASN A 190 -2.09 39.77 19.19
N ALA A 191 -1.90 41.00 18.71
CA ALA A 191 -0.89 41.34 17.74
C ALA A 191 0.49 41.06 18.34
N ASN A 192 1.06 39.90 18.04
CA ASN A 192 2.50 39.72 17.95
C ASN A 192 2.79 38.68 16.87
N MET A 193 3.49 39.17 15.85
CA MET A 193 3.73 38.56 14.55
C MET A 193 4.90 37.59 14.63
N THR A 194 4.65 36.29 14.46
CA THR A 194 5.63 35.33 13.90
C THR A 194 4.90 34.09 13.34
N THR A 195 5.06 33.87 12.03
CA THR A 195 4.76 32.66 11.23
C THR A 195 3.33 32.13 11.27
N LEU A 196 2.53 32.57 10.29
CA LEU A 196 1.31 31.89 9.84
C LEU A 196 1.73 30.55 9.18
N SER A 197 2.02 29.50 9.95
CA SER A 197 2.13 28.16 9.39
C SER A 197 0.74 27.78 8.87
N LYS A 198 0.60 27.70 7.54
CA LYS A 198 -0.57 27.03 6.97
C LYS A 198 -0.34 25.55 7.23
N ASP A 199 -0.86 25.05 8.34
CA ASP A 199 -0.76 23.62 8.66
C ASP A 199 -1.45 22.83 7.55
N TRP A 200 -0.67 22.03 6.83
CA TRP A 200 -1.11 21.20 5.71
C TRP A 200 -1.29 19.76 6.21
N LYS A 201 -2.48 19.19 6.04
CA LYS A 201 -2.69 17.77 6.31
C LYS A 201 -1.96 16.94 5.25
N PRO A 202 -1.14 15.94 5.67
CA PRO A 202 -0.59 14.96 4.75
C PRO A 202 -1.71 14.40 3.88
N LEU A 203 -1.44 14.26 2.59
CA LEU A 203 -2.43 13.92 1.59
C LEU A 203 -2.03 12.64 0.85
N LEU A 204 -2.96 11.70 0.83
CA LEU A 204 -2.97 10.57 -0.07
C LEU A 204 -3.93 10.90 -1.23
N LEU A 205 -3.38 11.20 -2.40
CA LEU A 205 -4.16 11.45 -3.62
C LEU A 205 -4.24 10.15 -4.42
N VAL A 206 -5.47 9.70 -4.65
CA VAL A 206 -5.79 8.51 -5.45
C VAL A 206 -6.46 8.95 -6.74
N VAL A 207 -5.97 8.45 -7.87
CA VAL A 207 -6.51 8.73 -9.21
C VAL A 207 -6.93 7.40 -9.84
N PRO A 208 -8.19 6.96 -9.68
CA PRO A 208 -8.75 5.83 -10.40
C PRO A 208 -8.81 6.13 -11.90
N LEU A 209 -8.39 5.18 -12.72
CA LEU A 209 -8.26 5.32 -14.16
C LEU A 209 -8.75 4.06 -14.88
N ARG A 210 -9.17 4.25 -16.14
CA ARG A 210 -9.43 3.18 -17.10
C ARG A 210 -8.54 3.39 -18.32
N LEU A 211 -7.45 2.63 -18.42
CA LEU A 211 -6.39 2.79 -19.42
C LEU A 211 -6.65 2.05 -20.75
N GLY A 212 -7.85 1.51 -20.93
CA GLY A 212 -8.26 0.77 -22.11
C GLY A 212 -9.56 0.00 -21.90
N LEU A 213 -10.04 -0.69 -22.94
CA LEU A 213 -11.32 -1.41 -22.88
C LEU A 213 -11.17 -2.79 -22.23
N THR A 214 -10.21 -3.59 -22.68
CA THR A 214 -9.95 -4.95 -22.16
C THR A 214 -8.50 -5.11 -21.74
N GLU A 215 -7.59 -4.49 -22.49
CA GLU A 215 -6.16 -4.41 -22.23
C GLU A 215 -5.74 -2.94 -22.12
N ILE A 216 -4.55 -2.69 -21.55
CA ILE A 216 -3.97 -1.35 -21.52
C ILE A 216 -3.64 -0.91 -22.95
N ASN A 217 -4.07 0.29 -23.33
CA ASN A 217 -3.64 0.90 -24.59
C ASN A 217 -2.13 1.24 -24.49
N PRO A 218 -1.27 0.75 -25.42
CA PRO A 218 0.18 0.96 -25.37
C PRO A 218 0.62 2.43 -25.25
N ILE A 219 -0.21 3.40 -25.66
CA ILE A 219 0.09 4.84 -25.50
C ILE A 219 0.32 5.23 -24.04
N TYR A 220 -0.23 4.48 -23.08
CA TYR A 220 -0.11 4.77 -21.65
C TYR A 220 1.09 4.13 -20.97
N VAL A 221 1.86 3.25 -21.64
CA VAL A 221 2.99 2.52 -21.04
C VAL A 221 4.02 3.49 -20.43
N ASN A 222 4.41 4.52 -21.18
CA ASN A 222 5.36 5.52 -20.71
C ASN A 222 4.80 6.35 -19.53
N CYS A 223 3.49 6.63 -19.53
CA CYS A 223 2.83 7.33 -18.44
C CYS A 223 2.83 6.49 -17.16
N VAL A 224 2.52 5.19 -17.27
CA VAL A 224 2.56 4.24 -16.16
C VAL A 224 3.97 4.16 -15.57
N GLN A 225 5.00 4.01 -16.40
CA GLN A 225 6.40 4.02 -15.95
C GLN A 225 6.73 5.33 -15.21
N THR A 226 6.33 6.47 -15.76
CA THR A 226 6.58 7.79 -15.17
C THR A 226 5.93 7.93 -13.79
N CYS A 227 4.74 7.36 -13.56
CA CYS A 227 4.09 7.38 -12.25
C CYS A 227 4.93 6.72 -11.14
N PHE A 228 5.77 5.74 -11.46
CA PHE A 228 6.69 5.12 -10.48
C PHE A 228 7.94 5.96 -10.20
N GLN A 229 8.23 6.97 -11.03
CA GLN A 229 9.43 7.80 -10.93
C GLN A 229 9.23 9.04 -10.06
N PHE A 230 7.98 9.44 -9.79
CA PHE A 230 7.70 10.53 -8.88
C PHE A 230 8.18 10.19 -7.47
N LYS A 231 8.90 11.10 -6.81
CA LYS A 231 9.31 10.94 -5.40
C LYS A 231 8.12 10.69 -4.46
N GLN A 232 6.96 11.21 -4.86
CA GLN A 232 5.68 11.10 -4.17
C GLN A 232 4.94 9.79 -4.47
N SER A 233 5.46 8.95 -5.38
CA SER A 233 4.78 7.75 -5.83
C SER A 233 4.54 6.77 -4.68
N LEU A 234 3.28 6.36 -4.53
CA LEU A 234 2.90 5.19 -3.75
C LEU A 234 2.44 4.05 -4.68
N GLY A 235 2.91 4.05 -5.92
CA GLY A 235 2.63 3.00 -6.88
C GLY A 235 1.19 3.02 -7.42
N ILE A 236 0.74 1.85 -7.84
CA ILE A 236 -0.53 1.65 -8.54
C ILE A 236 -1.21 0.40 -7.97
N ILE A 237 -2.51 0.46 -7.72
CA ILE A 237 -3.33 -0.74 -7.43
C ILE A 237 -4.25 -1.01 -8.61
N GLY A 238 -4.49 -2.27 -8.92
CA GLY A 238 -5.34 -2.64 -10.04
C GLY A 238 -5.50 -4.14 -10.16
N GLY A 239 -6.17 -4.57 -11.23
CA GLY A 239 -6.37 -5.99 -11.52
C GLY A 239 -7.83 -6.36 -11.75
N LYS A 240 -8.01 -7.58 -12.26
CA LYS A 240 -9.33 -8.17 -12.51
C LYS A 240 -10.01 -8.56 -11.20
N PRO A 241 -11.33 -8.83 -11.21
CA PRO A 241 -11.99 -9.49 -10.10
C PRO A 241 -11.19 -10.69 -9.61
N ASN A 242 -10.90 -10.70 -8.30
CA ASN A 242 -10.14 -11.73 -7.59
C ASN A 242 -8.66 -11.91 -8.02
N LEU A 243 -8.11 -10.96 -8.79
CA LEU A 243 -6.71 -10.93 -9.24
C LEU A 243 -6.12 -9.52 -9.06
N ALA A 244 -6.37 -8.89 -7.91
CA ALA A 244 -5.87 -7.55 -7.62
C ALA A 244 -4.41 -7.58 -7.12
N LEU A 245 -3.59 -6.66 -7.62
CA LEU A 245 -2.17 -6.54 -7.30
C LEU A 245 -1.83 -5.11 -6.87
N TYR A 246 -0.77 -4.98 -6.07
CA TYR A 246 -0.15 -3.69 -5.74
C TYR A 246 1.18 -3.56 -6.47
N PHE A 247 1.19 -2.76 -7.52
CA PHE A 247 2.38 -2.45 -8.31
C PHE A 247 3.18 -1.35 -7.60
N ILE A 248 4.43 -1.66 -7.27
CA ILE A 248 5.32 -0.79 -6.48
C ILE A 248 6.44 -0.17 -7.29
N GLY A 249 6.61 -0.58 -8.55
CA GLY A 249 7.75 -0.19 -9.35
C GLY A 249 7.73 -0.72 -10.77
N CYS A 250 8.81 -0.45 -11.50
CA CYS A 250 9.01 -0.98 -12.85
C CYS A 250 10.50 -1.12 -13.21
N VAL A 251 10.78 -2.03 -14.14
CA VAL A 251 12.07 -2.20 -14.80
C VAL A 251 11.82 -2.57 -16.26
N GLY A 252 12.42 -1.84 -17.20
CA GLY A 252 12.07 -1.95 -18.62
C GLY A 252 10.55 -1.82 -18.81
N ASN A 253 9.94 -2.80 -19.51
CA ASN A 253 8.49 -2.85 -19.76
C ASN A 253 7.72 -3.72 -18.75
N GLU A 254 8.32 -4.04 -17.60
CA GLU A 254 7.68 -4.84 -16.56
C GLU A 254 7.39 -4.00 -15.32
N VAL A 255 6.25 -4.27 -14.70
CA VAL A 255 5.91 -3.75 -13.37
C VAL A 255 6.30 -4.76 -12.31
N ILE A 256 6.82 -4.26 -11.20
CA ILE A 256 7.16 -5.03 -9.99
C ILE A 256 6.00 -4.88 -9.02
N PHE A 257 5.51 -5.98 -8.43
CA PHE A 257 4.33 -5.96 -7.58
C PHE A 257 4.41 -6.86 -6.34
N LEU A 258 3.57 -6.53 -5.37
CA LEU A 258 3.25 -7.33 -4.20
C LEU A 258 1.90 -8.02 -4.41
N ASP A 259 1.89 -9.34 -4.24
CA ASP A 259 0.74 -10.19 -4.53
C ASP A 259 0.01 -10.61 -3.23
N PRO A 260 -1.27 -10.25 -3.03
CA PRO A 260 -2.00 -10.64 -1.83
C PRO A 260 -2.51 -12.10 -1.84
N HIS A 261 -2.36 -12.87 -2.93
CA HIS A 261 -3.04 -14.16 -3.15
C HIS A 261 -2.43 -15.36 -2.41
N THR A 262 -1.72 -15.13 -1.30
CA THR A 262 -1.28 -16.18 -0.38
C THR A 262 -2.12 -16.16 0.90
N THR A 263 -2.68 -17.31 1.30
CA THR A 263 -3.49 -17.39 2.53
C THR A 263 -2.64 -17.77 3.73
N GLN A 264 -2.42 -16.81 4.63
CA GLN A 264 -1.65 -16.97 5.85
C GLN A 264 -2.58 -17.06 7.07
N ARG A 265 -2.08 -17.54 8.22
CA ARG A 265 -2.84 -17.49 9.48
C ARG A 265 -2.99 -16.04 9.94
N CYS A 266 -4.11 -15.68 10.57
CA CYS A 266 -4.17 -14.44 11.33
C CYS A 266 -3.37 -14.57 12.63
N GLY A 267 -2.91 -13.45 13.16
CA GLY A 267 -2.20 -13.39 14.43
C GLY A 267 -1.84 -11.95 14.77
N PHE A 268 -1.07 -11.78 15.84
CA PHE A 268 -0.77 -10.47 16.41
C PHE A 268 0.74 -10.30 16.60
N VAL A 269 1.26 -9.13 16.25
CA VAL A 269 2.70 -8.82 16.39
C VAL A 269 3.05 -8.26 17.77
N GLU A 270 2.09 -7.62 18.44
CA GLU A 270 2.24 -7.03 19.78
C GLU A 270 3.56 -6.25 19.94
N THR A 271 4.45 -6.65 20.84
CA THR A 271 5.75 -6.02 21.11
C THR A 271 6.95 -6.78 20.53
N LYS A 272 6.74 -7.88 19.78
CA LYS A 272 7.79 -8.79 19.27
C LYS A 272 8.73 -9.31 20.36
N GLU A 273 8.16 -9.71 21.49
CA GLU A 273 8.86 -10.36 22.62
C GLU A 273 8.90 -11.89 22.49
N THR A 274 7.96 -12.51 21.78
CA THR A 274 7.93 -13.97 21.57
C THR A 274 8.25 -14.38 20.14
N ASP A 275 8.69 -15.63 19.95
CA ASP A 275 8.97 -16.19 18.62
C ASP A 275 7.73 -16.18 17.72
N GLU A 276 6.54 -16.42 18.26
CA GLU A 276 5.29 -16.36 17.49
C GLU A 276 5.02 -14.95 16.97
N GLN A 277 5.28 -13.91 17.77
CA GLN A 277 5.10 -12.51 17.37
C GLN A 277 6.10 -12.10 16.29
N MET A 278 7.36 -12.58 16.36
CA MET A 278 8.39 -12.36 15.34
C MET A 278 8.07 -13.08 14.02
N GLU A 279 7.59 -14.33 14.09
CA GLU A 279 7.09 -15.07 12.93
C GLU A 279 5.91 -14.31 12.31
N MET A 280 5.01 -13.78 13.14
CA MET A 280 3.83 -13.06 12.69
C MET A 280 4.19 -11.77 11.94
N ASP A 281 5.14 -10.99 12.46
CA ASP A 281 5.70 -9.81 11.80
C ASP A 281 6.29 -10.15 10.43
N SER A 282 7.11 -11.21 10.37
CA SER A 282 7.74 -11.67 9.13
C SER A 282 6.74 -12.02 8.02
N THR A 283 5.51 -12.43 8.37
CA THR A 283 4.47 -12.70 7.36
C THR A 283 3.92 -11.45 6.67
N TYR A 284 4.24 -10.25 7.17
CA TYR A 284 3.90 -8.97 6.56
C TYR A 284 5.03 -8.42 5.68
N HIS A 285 6.07 -9.20 5.39
CA HIS A 285 7.19 -8.78 4.55
C HIS A 285 7.42 -9.78 3.42
N CYS A 286 7.30 -9.30 2.18
CA CYS A 286 7.44 -10.14 1.00
C CYS A 286 8.92 -10.31 0.64
N LYS A 287 9.44 -11.54 0.73
CA LYS A 287 10.87 -11.82 0.47
C LYS A 287 11.27 -11.58 -1.00
N HIS A 288 10.37 -11.89 -1.93
CA HIS A 288 10.62 -11.79 -3.36
C HIS A 288 9.41 -11.19 -4.05
N ALA A 289 9.61 -10.07 -4.76
CA ALA A 289 8.57 -9.51 -5.61
C ALA A 289 8.42 -10.32 -6.90
N SER A 290 7.25 -10.19 -7.52
CA SER A 290 6.99 -10.73 -8.85
C SER A 290 6.92 -9.61 -9.89
N ARG A 291 7.08 -9.99 -11.16
CA ARG A 291 7.03 -9.09 -12.31
C ARG A 291 6.04 -9.56 -13.34
N ILE A 292 5.39 -8.62 -14.03
CA ILE A 292 4.62 -8.87 -15.25
C ILE A 292 4.84 -7.74 -16.24
N ASN A 293 4.65 -8.00 -17.53
CA ASN A 293 4.65 -6.95 -18.53
C ASN A 293 3.53 -5.91 -18.25
N ILE A 294 3.82 -4.62 -18.46
CA ILE A 294 2.85 -3.53 -18.28
C ILE A 294 1.57 -3.78 -19.08
N LEU A 295 1.68 -4.30 -20.30
CA LEU A 295 0.52 -4.59 -21.16
C LEU A 295 -0.35 -5.75 -20.63
N SER A 296 0.17 -6.56 -19.70
CA SER A 296 -0.58 -7.64 -19.04
C SER A 296 -1.40 -7.17 -17.83
N MET A 297 -1.23 -5.92 -17.40
CA MET A 297 -2.05 -5.34 -16.33
C MET A 297 -3.51 -5.18 -16.79
N ASP A 298 -4.46 -5.27 -15.85
CA ASP A 298 -5.84 -4.87 -16.14
C ASP A 298 -5.92 -3.35 -16.35
N PRO A 299 -6.71 -2.86 -17.32
CA PRO A 299 -6.83 -1.42 -17.55
C PRO A 299 -7.56 -0.65 -16.44
N SER A 300 -8.26 -1.32 -15.50
CA SER A 300 -8.82 -0.67 -14.30
C SER A 300 -7.75 -0.58 -13.21
N VAL A 301 -7.22 0.62 -13.00
CA VAL A 301 -6.17 0.89 -12.01
C VAL A 301 -6.49 2.12 -11.16
N ALA A 302 -5.74 2.34 -10.10
CA ALA A 302 -5.65 3.63 -9.43
C ALA A 302 -4.18 3.95 -9.16
N VAL A 303 -3.73 5.10 -9.67
CA VAL A 303 -2.41 5.67 -9.35
C VAL A 303 -2.51 6.38 -8.01
N VAL A 304 -1.50 6.20 -7.15
CA VAL A 304 -1.52 6.77 -5.81
C VAL A 304 -0.25 7.59 -5.57
N VAL A 305 -0.44 8.80 -5.05
CA VAL A 305 0.66 9.70 -4.69
C VAL A 305 0.47 10.28 -3.30
N PHE A 306 1.57 10.50 -2.59
CA PHE A 306 1.62 11.02 -1.23
C PHE A 306 2.32 12.37 -1.16
N LEU A 307 1.67 13.34 -0.53
CA LEU A 307 2.10 14.73 -0.44
C LEU A 307 2.11 15.17 1.03
N MET A 308 3.23 15.70 1.50
CA MET A 308 3.41 16.31 2.82
C MET A 308 3.79 17.78 2.67
#